data_AF-A0AAD9VX98-F1
#
_entry.id   AF-A0AAD9VX98-F1
#
_cell.length_a   1.000
_cell.length_b   1.000
_cell.length_c   1.000
_cell.angle_alpha   90.00
_cell.angle_beta   90.00
_cell.angle_gamma   90.00
#
_symmetry.space_group_name_H-M   'P 1'
#
loop_
_entity.id
_entity.type
_entity.pdbx_description
1 polymer ?
#
loop_
_entity_poly.entity_id
_entity_poly.type
_entity_poly.pdbx_seq_one_letter_code
_entity_poly.pdbx_strand_id
1 'polypeptide(L)'
;MKLRLDSVCHNSCTKTKKGSHVPKSGPQHKSKVRILIHLFFVFLTLRSWVNCSRAVSSLLTEIKKGPKIINPKDRWLAKGAGDAVDTVTMASLEPSDSETIILSSDQYNLICSYNWVNKTQPAVYVPGGAPIFEEISLPATVKPDSGRQFVDQNAARIPDYPFEVVFQAAEMMNPTVRFDDIDVLTNRNSLRKFFEFCKGRAQDSFRVNLYLVNNTLIIERCVRSTTEFLYGSGGSGFGHNFEKAATRLPPGLENSLGHHRVLQYDFGGLKCAVRFEVDASYKDPEIAGPTERQSPTVEALGEGIESLATGLSTMVMSDDGGGPTIGSANTIRCGKGTAQTSVAELKSIQITVQSQSRHGSRSSGLDGRDT
;
A
#
# COMPACT_ATOMS: atom_id res chain seq x y z
N MET A 1 17.30 17.45 -22.23
CA MET A 1 16.62 16.67 -21.17
C MET A 1 17.71 15.91 -20.42
N LYS A 2 18.07 16.33 -19.21
CA LYS A 2 19.14 15.69 -18.42
C LYS A 2 18.47 14.84 -17.35
N LEU A 3 18.42 13.53 -17.56
CA LEU A 3 18.02 12.56 -16.55
C LEU A 3 19.20 12.39 -15.60
N ARG A 4 18.98 12.69 -14.32
CA ARG A 4 19.95 12.39 -13.26
C ARG A 4 19.54 11.05 -12.67
N LEU A 5 20.29 10.02 -13.05
CA LEU A 5 20.24 8.67 -12.49
C LEU A 5 21.21 8.64 -11.31
N ASP A 6 20.69 8.59 -10.09
CA ASP A 6 21.54 8.32 -8.93
C ASP A 6 21.58 6.80 -8.72
N SER A 7 22.61 6.16 -9.27
CA SER A 7 22.94 4.75 -8.97
C SER A 7 23.83 4.71 -7.73
N VAL A 8 23.36 4.11 -6.64
CA VAL A 8 24.21 3.82 -5.48
C VAL A 8 24.74 2.39 -5.62
N CYS A 9 25.92 2.26 -6.23
CA CYS A 9 26.71 1.03 -6.22
C CYS A 9 27.34 0.82 -4.83
N HIS A 10 27.12 -0.35 -4.23
CA HIS A 10 27.80 -0.79 -3.01
C HIS A 10 29.14 -1.44 -3.38
N ASN A 11 30.25 -0.82 -2.97
CA ASN A 11 31.56 -1.47 -2.96
C ASN A 11 31.73 -2.29 -1.67
N SER A 12 31.84 -3.61 -1.84
CA SER A 12 32.27 -4.54 -0.81
C SER A 12 33.75 -4.35 -0.50
N CYS A 13 34.11 -4.17 0.78
CA CYS A 13 35.48 -4.22 1.26
C CYS A 13 35.58 -5.22 2.40
N THR A 14 36.27 -6.32 2.12
CA THR A 14 36.56 -7.42 3.04
C THR A 14 37.71 -7.04 3.98
N LYS A 15 37.51 -7.14 5.30
CA LYS A 15 38.61 -7.37 6.25
C LYS A 15 38.21 -8.37 7.33
N THR A 16 38.95 -9.46 7.32
CA THR A 16 39.03 -10.51 8.33
C THR A 16 39.72 -9.99 9.60
N LYS A 17 39.23 -10.40 10.78
CA LYS A 17 40.08 -10.66 11.96
C LYS A 17 39.40 -11.61 12.96
N LYS A 18 40.20 -12.58 13.39
CA LYS A 18 39.97 -13.66 14.35
C LYS A 18 39.87 -13.15 15.80
N GLY A 19 39.21 -13.94 16.67
CA GLY A 19 39.62 -14.08 18.07
C GLY A 19 38.51 -14.25 19.11
N SER A 20 38.26 -15.51 19.53
CA SER A 20 37.93 -16.03 20.89
C SER A 20 37.08 -15.16 21.85
N HIS A 21 36.00 -15.63 22.49
CA HIS A 21 35.99 -16.69 23.51
C HIS A 21 34.53 -17.04 23.90
N VAL A 22 34.32 -18.29 24.35
CA VAL A 22 33.05 -18.83 24.87
C VAL A 22 33.12 -18.83 26.41
N PRO A 23 31.99 -18.59 27.11
CA PRO A 23 31.58 -19.58 28.11
C PRO A 23 30.11 -19.98 28.00
N LYS A 24 29.87 -21.26 28.28
CA LYS A 24 28.57 -21.92 28.38
C LYS A 24 27.90 -21.58 29.72
N SER A 25 26.61 -21.28 29.71
CA SER A 25 25.70 -21.55 30.83
C SER A 25 24.28 -21.78 30.31
N GLY A 26 23.71 -22.95 30.64
CA GLY A 26 22.36 -23.41 30.30
C GLY A 26 21.23 -22.72 31.08
N PRO A 27 19.98 -23.21 30.95
CA PRO A 27 18.84 -22.37 30.60
C PRO A 27 18.14 -21.77 31.83
N GLN A 28 17.81 -20.48 31.75
CA GLN A 28 16.78 -19.88 32.60
C GLN A 28 15.66 -19.31 31.73
N HIS A 29 14.52 -20.00 31.80
CA HIS A 29 13.21 -19.50 31.43
C HIS A 29 12.92 -18.19 32.18
N LYS A 30 12.94 -17.04 31.48
CA LYS A 30 12.31 -15.80 31.95
C LYS A 30 11.67 -15.08 30.77
N SER A 31 10.39 -15.36 30.58
CA SER A 31 9.46 -14.61 29.76
C SER A 31 9.54 -13.11 30.14
N LYS A 32 9.92 -12.26 29.18
CA LYS A 32 9.83 -10.80 29.30
C LYS A 32 9.30 -10.25 27.99
N VAL A 33 7.99 -10.39 27.82
CA VAL A 33 7.21 -9.64 26.84
C VAL A 33 6.78 -8.35 27.56
N ARG A 34 7.39 -7.22 27.19
CA ARG A 34 6.97 -5.89 27.64
C ARG A 34 5.99 -5.34 26.61
N ILE A 35 4.71 -5.62 26.85
CA ILE A 35 3.59 -4.94 26.17
C ILE A 35 3.55 -3.52 26.71
N LEU A 36 3.91 -2.54 25.89
CA LEU A 36 3.64 -1.13 26.16
C LEU A 36 2.37 -0.72 25.40
N ILE A 37 1.23 -1.23 25.89
CA ILE A 37 -0.08 -0.61 25.69
C ILE A 37 -0.63 -0.47 27.09
N HIS A 38 -0.52 0.72 27.67
CA HIS A 38 -1.12 1.04 28.96
C HIS A 38 -2.64 1.06 28.80
N LEU A 39 -3.26 -0.12 28.94
CA LEU A 39 -4.67 -0.27 29.29
C LEU A 39 -4.73 -1.19 30.50
N PHE A 40 -4.65 -0.58 31.68
CA PHE A 40 -5.00 -1.23 32.93
C PHE A 40 -5.78 -0.23 33.77
N PHE A 41 -7.03 -0.54 34.09
CA PHE A 41 -7.56 -0.37 35.45
C PHE A 41 -8.87 -1.12 35.60
N VAL A 42 -8.85 -2.23 36.37
CA VAL A 42 -9.80 -2.57 37.45
C VAL A 42 -9.04 -3.57 38.35
N PHE A 43 -8.63 -3.26 39.59
CA PHE A 43 -9.46 -3.39 40.79
C PHE A 43 -8.83 -2.73 42.05
N LEU A 44 -9.69 -1.97 42.76
CA LEU A 44 -9.77 -1.66 44.21
C LEU A 44 -8.54 -1.10 44.98
N THR A 45 -8.70 0.10 45.56
CA THR A 45 -8.98 0.26 47.00
C THR A 45 -9.28 1.73 47.39
N LEU A 46 -10.24 1.89 48.30
CA LEU A 46 -10.67 3.14 48.93
C LEU A 46 -9.52 3.84 49.66
N ARG A 47 -8.92 4.93 49.12
CA ARG A 47 -8.21 5.93 49.96
C ARG A 47 -7.86 7.29 49.34
N SER A 48 -8.61 7.80 48.35
CA SER A 48 -8.39 9.18 47.89
C SER A 48 -9.69 9.88 47.48
N TRP A 49 -10.55 10.13 48.47
CA TRP A 49 -11.88 10.74 48.27
C TRP A 49 -11.96 12.22 48.68
N VAL A 50 -10.83 12.90 48.95
CA VAL A 50 -10.86 14.30 49.43
C VAL A 50 -10.27 15.32 48.43
N ASN A 51 -9.56 14.90 47.39
CA ASN A 51 -9.05 15.82 46.35
C ASN A 51 -9.90 15.85 45.07
N CYS A 52 -11.06 15.18 45.06
CA CYS A 52 -11.90 15.01 43.86
C CYS A 52 -12.84 16.20 43.56
N SER A 53 -13.02 17.17 44.47
CA SER A 53 -14.05 18.21 44.28
C SER A 53 -13.68 19.30 43.27
N ARG A 54 -12.40 19.71 43.17
CA ARG A 54 -11.96 20.77 42.23
C ARG A 54 -11.69 20.26 40.82
N ALA A 55 -11.19 19.04 40.67
CA ALA A 55 -10.94 18.43 39.36
C ALA A 55 -12.24 18.09 38.62
N VAL A 56 -13.30 17.70 39.36
CA VAL A 56 -14.61 17.37 38.78
C VAL A 56 -15.30 18.60 38.17
N SER A 57 -15.12 19.81 38.73
CA SER A 57 -15.71 21.01 38.14
C SER A 57 -15.06 21.42 36.81
N SER A 58 -13.74 21.23 36.67
CA SER A 58 -13.03 21.45 35.40
C SER A 58 -13.41 20.40 34.36
N LEU A 59 -13.50 19.13 34.77
CA LEU A 59 -13.88 18.00 33.90
C LEU A 59 -15.33 18.13 33.41
N LEU A 60 -16.25 18.57 34.26
CA LEU A 60 -17.66 18.80 33.90
C LEU A 60 -17.85 19.96 32.91
N THR A 61 -16.89 20.90 32.83
CA THR A 61 -16.95 21.99 31.85
C THR A 61 -16.51 21.53 30.46
N GLU A 62 -15.66 20.49 30.39
CA GLU A 62 -15.16 19.91 29.14
C GLU A 62 -16.09 18.82 28.58
N ILE A 63 -16.82 18.11 29.46
CA ILE A 63 -17.88 17.14 29.10
C ILE A 63 -19.11 17.83 28.46
N LYS A 64 -19.26 19.16 28.57
CA LYS A 64 -20.36 19.93 27.94
C LYS A 64 -20.14 20.30 26.47
N LYS A 65 -19.03 19.91 25.84
CA LYS A 65 -18.94 19.98 24.38
C LYS A 65 -19.68 18.77 23.80
N GLY A 66 -20.95 18.99 23.44
CA GLY A 66 -21.75 18.03 22.69
C GLY A 66 -21.00 17.49 21.47
N PRO A 67 -21.47 16.38 20.86
CA PRO A 67 -20.74 15.67 19.82
C PRO A 67 -20.22 16.65 18.76
N LYS A 68 -18.90 16.67 18.55
CA LYS A 68 -18.27 17.49 17.51
C LYS A 68 -19.05 17.25 16.22
N ILE A 69 -19.57 18.32 15.61
CA ILE A 69 -20.31 18.25 14.35
C ILE A 69 -19.37 17.62 13.32
N ILE A 70 -19.60 16.33 13.01
CA ILE A 70 -18.87 15.63 11.97
C ILE A 70 -19.21 16.33 10.66
N ASN A 71 -18.19 16.76 9.92
CA ASN A 71 -18.38 17.36 8.60
C ASN A 71 -19.30 16.44 7.77
N PRO A 72 -20.34 16.97 7.08
CA PRO A 72 -21.25 16.14 6.29
C PRO A 72 -20.56 15.14 5.36
N LYS A 73 -19.39 15.50 4.81
CA LYS A 73 -18.58 14.64 3.94
C LYS A 73 -17.98 13.41 4.65
N ASP A 74 -17.84 13.47 5.97
CA ASP A 74 -17.17 12.50 6.84
C ASP A 74 -18.15 11.65 7.66
N ARG A 75 -19.47 11.87 7.54
CA ARG A 75 -20.49 11.09 8.28
C ARG A 75 -20.37 9.58 8.06
N TRP A 76 -19.89 9.16 6.89
CA TRP A 76 -19.70 7.75 6.57
C TRP A 76 -18.69 7.05 7.49
N LEU A 77 -17.74 7.79 8.07
CA LEU A 77 -16.75 7.24 9.00
C LEU A 77 -17.41 6.62 10.24
N ALA A 78 -18.49 7.23 10.73
CA ALA A 78 -19.22 6.77 11.91
C ALA A 78 -20.21 5.62 11.62
N LYS A 79 -20.39 5.21 10.36
CA LYS A 79 -21.40 4.20 10.00
C LYS A 79 -21.11 2.84 10.66
N GLY A 80 -21.99 2.37 11.53
CA GLY A 80 -21.81 1.10 12.24
C GLY A 80 -20.71 1.12 13.30
N ALA A 81 -20.19 2.31 13.66
CA ALA A 81 -19.36 2.46 14.84
C ALA A 81 -20.27 2.56 16.08
N GLY A 82 -19.85 1.93 17.18
CA GLY A 82 -20.49 2.10 18.49
C GLY A 82 -20.02 3.38 19.19
N ASP A 83 -20.19 3.42 20.51
CA ASP A 83 -19.71 4.54 21.32
C ASP A 83 -18.18 4.68 21.26
N ALA A 84 -17.72 5.92 21.36
CA ALA A 84 -16.29 6.21 21.39
C ALA A 84 -15.68 5.64 22.68
N VAL A 85 -14.73 4.72 22.55
CA VAL A 85 -14.01 4.13 23.68
C VAL A 85 -12.88 5.05 24.16
N ASP A 86 -12.14 5.64 23.21
CA ASP A 86 -11.02 6.52 23.51
C ASP A 86 -10.76 7.50 22.35
N THR A 87 -9.99 8.55 22.60
CA THR A 87 -9.54 9.54 21.61
C THR A 87 -8.04 9.73 21.68
N VAL A 88 -7.34 9.27 20.64
CA VAL A 88 -5.92 9.58 20.44
C VAL A 88 -5.79 10.87 19.66
N THR A 89 -5.10 11.85 20.22
CA THR A 89 -4.80 13.12 19.55
C THR A 89 -3.36 13.15 19.07
N MET A 90 -3.05 13.91 18.02
CA MET A 90 -1.65 14.07 17.59
C MET A 90 -0.77 14.61 18.72
N ALA A 91 -1.30 15.54 19.52
CA ALA A 91 -0.58 16.13 20.64
C ALA A 91 -0.33 15.17 21.82
N SER A 92 -1.03 14.04 21.87
CA SER A 92 -0.82 13.00 22.89
C SER A 92 0.13 11.90 22.42
N LEU A 93 0.67 12.01 21.20
CA LEU A 93 1.65 11.04 20.69
C LEU A 93 3.04 11.41 21.21
N GLU A 94 3.61 10.52 22.00
CA GLU A 94 5.00 10.61 22.42
C GLU A 94 5.87 9.72 21.52
N PRO A 95 7.06 10.17 21.10
CA PRO A 95 8.03 9.30 20.47
C PRO A 95 8.34 8.11 21.37
N SER A 96 8.54 6.93 20.76
CA SER A 96 8.99 5.78 21.52
C SER A 96 10.39 6.03 22.09
N ASP A 97 10.59 5.70 23.38
CA ASP A 97 11.91 5.67 24.03
C ASP A 97 12.81 4.56 23.46
N SER A 98 12.30 3.71 22.55
CA SER A 98 13.05 2.63 21.94
C SER A 98 14.09 3.19 20.97
N GLU A 99 15.37 2.93 21.25
CA GLU A 99 16.51 3.20 20.36
C GLU A 99 16.49 2.33 19.08
N THR A 100 15.41 1.56 18.83
CA THR A 100 15.30 0.69 17.66
C THR A 100 15.16 1.54 16.40
N ILE A 101 16.29 1.82 15.77
CA ILE A 101 16.35 2.43 14.45
C ILE A 101 15.68 1.47 13.46
N ILE A 102 14.65 1.95 12.78
CA ILE A 102 13.99 1.22 11.69
C ILE A 102 14.76 1.51 10.42
N LEU A 103 15.41 0.50 9.83
CA LEU A 103 16.21 0.66 8.62
C LEU A 103 15.49 0.00 7.44
N SER A 104 15.54 0.65 6.27
CA SER A 104 15.04 0.04 5.04
C SER A 104 15.85 -1.18 4.57
N SER A 105 17.04 -1.39 5.15
CA SER A 105 17.90 -2.54 4.93
C SER A 105 17.60 -3.72 5.85
N ASP A 106 16.64 -3.58 6.78
CA ASP A 106 16.28 -4.65 7.70
C ASP A 106 15.75 -5.86 6.92
N GLN A 107 15.96 -7.05 7.49
CA GLN A 107 15.50 -8.28 6.86
C GLN A 107 13.98 -8.28 6.76
N TYR A 108 13.49 -8.64 5.58
CA TYR A 108 12.09 -8.90 5.33
C TYR A 108 11.91 -10.32 4.84
N ASN A 109 10.71 -10.85 5.04
CA ASN A 109 10.30 -12.14 4.49
C ASN A 109 9.07 -11.96 3.60
N LEU A 110 9.06 -12.62 2.44
CA LEU A 110 7.89 -12.63 1.57
C LEU A 110 6.91 -13.70 2.08
N ILE A 111 5.77 -13.26 2.64
CA ILE A 111 4.71 -14.19 3.08
C ILE A 111 3.96 -14.75 1.89
N CYS A 112 3.53 -13.89 0.97
CA CYS A 112 2.86 -14.31 -0.25
C CYS A 112 2.83 -13.18 -1.30
N SER A 113 2.48 -13.56 -2.52
CA SER A 113 2.15 -12.65 -3.61
C SER A 113 1.05 -13.24 -4.47
N TYR A 114 0.31 -12.39 -5.16
CA TYR A 114 -0.77 -12.83 -6.03
C TYR A 114 -1.19 -11.74 -7.04
N ASN A 115 -1.83 -12.14 -8.13
CA ASN A 115 -2.53 -11.22 -9.03
C ASN A 115 -4.03 -11.49 -8.98
N TRP A 116 -4.85 -10.44 -8.98
CA TRP A 116 -6.27 -10.60 -9.24
C TRP A 116 -6.53 -10.99 -10.69
N VAL A 117 -7.37 -12.00 -10.92
CA VAL A 117 -7.80 -12.39 -12.27
C VAL A 117 -8.95 -11.49 -12.71
N ASN A 118 -8.90 -11.02 -13.95
CA ASN A 118 -9.98 -10.25 -14.55
C ASN A 118 -11.16 -11.17 -14.95
N LYS A 119 -11.96 -11.56 -13.96
CA LYS A 119 -13.20 -12.32 -14.16
C LYS A 119 -14.25 -11.97 -13.10
N THR A 120 -15.51 -12.34 -13.33
CA THR A 120 -16.63 -12.01 -12.40
C THR A 120 -16.49 -12.70 -11.04
N GLN A 121 -16.24 -14.00 -11.04
CA GLN A 121 -16.00 -14.75 -9.80
C GLN A 121 -14.62 -14.41 -9.22
N PRO A 122 -14.49 -14.04 -7.94
CA PRO A 122 -13.20 -13.73 -7.34
C PRO A 122 -12.19 -14.88 -7.52
N ALA A 123 -11.03 -14.58 -8.10
CA ALA A 123 -9.91 -15.50 -8.12
C ALA A 123 -8.58 -14.78 -8.24
N VAL A 124 -7.53 -15.49 -7.85
CA VAL A 124 -6.16 -15.01 -7.89
C VAL A 124 -5.20 -16.02 -8.50
N TYR A 125 -4.21 -15.52 -9.21
CA TYR A 125 -3.01 -16.27 -9.57
C TYR A 125 -1.98 -16.17 -8.45
N VAL A 126 -1.42 -17.30 -8.04
CA VAL A 126 -0.44 -17.40 -6.95
C VAL A 126 0.76 -18.23 -7.43
N PRO A 127 2.01 -17.74 -7.29
CA PRO A 127 2.41 -16.45 -6.72
C PRO A 127 2.09 -15.23 -7.61
N GLY A 128 1.64 -15.45 -8.84
CA GLY A 128 1.45 -14.40 -9.83
C GLY A 128 2.78 -13.82 -10.32
N GLY A 129 2.78 -12.54 -10.69
CA GLY A 129 3.94 -11.78 -11.14
C GLY A 129 3.59 -10.32 -11.44
N ALA A 130 4.50 -9.42 -11.09
CA ALA A 130 4.38 -8.00 -11.41
C ALA A 130 4.47 -7.76 -12.93
N PRO A 131 3.81 -6.72 -13.46
CA PRO A 131 4.06 -6.25 -14.81
C PRO A 131 5.55 -5.96 -15.03
N ILE A 132 6.09 -6.30 -16.20
CA ILE A 132 7.48 -6.06 -16.57
C ILE A 132 7.55 -4.68 -17.21
N PHE A 133 8.44 -3.83 -16.72
CA PHE A 133 8.70 -2.51 -17.27
C PHE A 133 9.27 -2.62 -18.69
N GLU A 134 8.68 -1.86 -19.61
CA GLU A 134 9.14 -1.68 -20.97
C GLU A 134 9.47 -0.22 -21.21
N GLU A 135 10.65 0.02 -21.78
CA GLU A 135 11.07 1.36 -22.12
C GLU A 135 10.15 1.95 -23.19
N ILE A 136 9.51 3.07 -22.87
CA ILE A 136 8.67 3.80 -23.81
C ILE A 136 9.55 4.72 -24.65
N SER A 137 9.40 4.67 -25.98
CA SER A 137 10.04 5.61 -26.89
C SER A 137 9.44 7.02 -26.72
N LEU A 138 10.30 8.02 -26.45
CA LEU A 138 9.89 9.40 -26.24
C LEU A 138 10.07 10.26 -27.51
N PRO A 139 9.18 11.25 -27.76
CA PRO A 139 8.03 11.64 -26.94
C PRO A 139 6.86 10.65 -27.07
N ALA A 140 6.16 10.39 -25.97
CA ALA A 140 5.01 9.51 -25.92
C ALA A 140 3.75 10.27 -25.49
N THR A 141 2.62 9.95 -26.11
CA THR A 141 1.31 10.51 -25.76
C THR A 141 0.50 9.44 -25.04
N VAL A 142 0.08 9.74 -23.80
CA VAL A 142 -0.74 8.87 -22.96
C VAL A 142 -2.11 9.50 -22.77
N LYS A 143 -3.18 8.71 -22.89
CA LYS A 143 -4.55 9.19 -22.67
C LYS A 143 -4.79 9.47 -21.18
N PRO A 144 -5.59 10.49 -20.81
CA PRO A 144 -6.05 10.66 -19.43
C PRO A 144 -6.75 9.40 -18.92
N ASP A 145 -6.58 9.10 -17.64
CA ASP A 145 -7.21 7.96 -16.98
C ASP A 145 -8.74 8.09 -17.03
N SER A 146 -9.40 6.98 -17.33
CA SER A 146 -10.86 6.94 -17.48
C SER A 146 -11.43 5.58 -17.07
N GLY A 147 -12.74 5.54 -16.84
CA GLY A 147 -13.46 4.34 -16.45
C GLY A 147 -13.35 4.04 -14.95
N ARG A 148 -13.79 2.84 -14.58
CA ARG A 148 -13.83 2.39 -13.18
C ARG A 148 -12.44 1.96 -12.72
N GLN A 149 -11.95 2.56 -11.64
CA GLN A 149 -10.69 2.22 -10.98
C GLN A 149 -10.97 1.64 -9.58
N PHE A 150 -10.07 0.79 -9.09
CA PHE A 150 -10.15 0.26 -7.73
C PHE A 150 -9.44 1.20 -6.75
N VAL A 151 -10.17 1.64 -5.72
CA VAL A 151 -9.58 2.33 -4.57
C VAL A 151 -9.03 1.32 -3.57
N ASP A 152 -9.72 0.19 -3.39
CA ASP A 152 -9.23 -1.00 -2.71
C ASP A 152 -9.75 -2.26 -3.43
N GLN A 153 -8.88 -2.90 -4.20
CA GLN A 153 -9.26 -4.04 -5.03
C GLN A 153 -9.69 -5.26 -4.21
N ASN A 154 -9.05 -5.52 -3.06
CA ASN A 154 -9.41 -6.66 -2.23
C ASN A 154 -10.82 -6.47 -1.66
N ALA A 155 -11.09 -5.31 -1.06
CA ALA A 155 -12.40 -5.01 -0.49
C ALA A 155 -13.50 -4.88 -1.57
N ALA A 156 -13.15 -4.54 -2.81
CA ALA A 156 -14.10 -4.57 -3.91
C ALA A 156 -14.47 -6.00 -4.36
N ARG A 157 -13.55 -6.96 -4.22
CA ARG A 157 -13.69 -8.34 -4.71
C ARG A 157 -14.23 -9.29 -3.64
N ILE A 158 -13.81 -9.10 -2.39
CA ILE A 158 -14.26 -9.84 -1.20
C ILE A 158 -14.60 -8.80 -0.11
N PRO A 159 -15.82 -8.23 -0.13
CA PRO A 159 -16.18 -7.13 0.77
C PRO A 159 -16.18 -7.49 2.24
N ASP A 160 -16.61 -8.71 2.58
CA ASP A 160 -16.75 -9.14 3.97
C ASP A 160 -15.40 -9.52 4.60
N TYR A 161 -14.47 -10.05 3.80
CA TYR A 161 -13.16 -10.52 4.24
C TYR A 161 -12.01 -10.09 3.31
N PRO A 162 -11.64 -8.79 3.26
CA PRO A 162 -10.63 -8.29 2.31
C PRO A 162 -9.23 -8.92 2.47
N PHE A 163 -8.92 -9.50 3.63
CA PHE A 163 -7.66 -10.21 3.87
C PHE A 163 -7.73 -11.72 3.61
N GLU A 164 -8.89 -12.29 3.28
CA GLU A 164 -9.03 -13.73 3.01
C GLU A 164 -8.01 -14.23 1.98
N VAL A 165 -7.87 -13.49 0.88
CA VAL A 165 -6.94 -13.79 -0.21
C VAL A 165 -5.47 -13.85 0.25
N VAL A 166 -5.10 -13.11 1.30
CA VAL A 166 -3.75 -13.15 1.86
C VAL A 166 -3.49 -14.50 2.52
N PHE A 167 -4.46 -15.00 3.30
CA PHE A 167 -4.34 -16.31 3.95
C PHE A 167 -4.29 -17.43 2.92
N GLN A 168 -5.17 -17.40 1.92
CA GLN A 168 -5.19 -18.41 0.86
C GLN A 168 -3.89 -18.42 0.03
N ALA A 169 -3.37 -17.24 -0.35
CA ALA A 169 -2.11 -17.15 -1.07
C ALA A 169 -0.92 -17.59 -0.21
N ALA A 170 -0.93 -17.27 1.08
CA ALA A 170 0.10 -17.71 2.03
C ALA A 170 0.08 -19.24 2.21
N GLU A 171 -1.07 -19.86 2.36
CA GLU A 171 -1.21 -21.32 2.45
C GLU A 171 -0.65 -22.01 1.20
N MET A 172 -0.87 -21.42 0.02
CA MET A 172 -0.40 -21.98 -1.25
C MET A 172 1.11 -21.82 -1.49
N MET A 173 1.71 -20.70 -1.06
CA MET A 173 3.13 -20.38 -1.27
C MET A 173 4.04 -20.83 -0.14
N ASN A 174 3.61 -20.59 1.10
CA ASN A 174 4.41 -20.74 2.30
C ASN A 174 3.55 -21.40 3.40
N PRO A 175 3.19 -22.68 3.26
CA PRO A 175 2.26 -23.38 4.17
C PRO A 175 2.78 -23.48 5.61
N THR A 176 4.06 -23.21 5.84
CA THR A 176 4.67 -23.19 7.18
C THR A 176 4.51 -21.84 7.89
N VAL A 177 4.12 -20.78 7.19
CA VAL A 177 3.90 -19.47 7.81
C VAL A 177 2.69 -19.54 8.74
N ARG A 178 2.87 -19.08 9.97
CA ARG A 178 1.83 -18.96 10.97
C ARG A 178 1.55 -17.48 11.20
N PHE A 179 0.30 -17.07 11.05
CA PHE A 179 -0.09 -15.70 11.35
C PHE A 179 -0.09 -15.42 12.86
N ASP A 180 -0.17 -16.44 13.71
CA ASP A 180 -0.05 -16.31 15.17
C ASP A 180 1.31 -15.70 15.61
N ASP A 181 2.34 -15.77 14.76
CA ASP A 181 3.67 -15.18 14.99
C ASP A 181 3.80 -13.73 14.48
N ILE A 182 2.73 -13.17 13.93
CA ILE A 182 2.64 -11.80 13.39
C ILE A 182 1.85 -10.95 14.38
N ASP A 183 2.41 -9.82 14.79
CA ASP A 183 1.74 -8.90 15.72
C ASP A 183 0.68 -8.06 14.99
N VAL A 184 0.99 -7.60 13.76
CA VAL A 184 0.11 -6.73 12.98
C VAL A 184 0.02 -7.18 11.53
N LEU A 185 -1.19 -7.41 11.02
CA LEU A 185 -1.47 -7.58 9.59
C LEU A 185 -2.19 -6.33 9.07
N THR A 186 -1.62 -5.66 8.08
CA THR A 186 -2.21 -4.44 7.51
C THR A 186 -1.86 -4.25 6.03
N ASN A 187 -2.17 -3.08 5.48
CA ASN A 187 -1.79 -2.68 4.15
C ASN A 187 -1.03 -1.34 4.17
N ARG A 188 -0.23 -1.10 3.12
CA ARG A 188 0.60 0.09 2.95
C ARG A 188 -0.20 1.40 3.00
N ASN A 189 -1.46 1.40 2.54
CA ASN A 189 -2.29 2.61 2.55
C ASN A 189 -2.66 3.04 3.97
N SER A 190 -3.08 2.09 4.82
CA SER A 190 -3.37 2.34 6.23
C SER A 190 -2.14 2.87 6.97
N LEU A 191 -0.96 2.24 6.77
CA LEU A 191 0.29 2.72 7.37
C LEU A 191 0.66 4.13 6.91
N ARG A 192 0.48 4.45 5.62
CA ARG A 192 0.67 5.81 5.10
C ARG A 192 -0.26 6.80 5.79
N LYS A 193 -1.53 6.46 6.01
CA LYS A 193 -2.49 7.34 6.69
C LYS A 193 -2.12 7.56 8.15
N PHE A 194 -1.69 6.52 8.88
CA PHE A 194 -1.16 6.68 10.23
C PHE A 194 0.10 7.55 10.26
N PHE A 195 1.04 7.33 9.35
CA PHE A 195 2.26 8.13 9.27
C PHE A 195 1.97 9.61 9.05
N GLU A 196 1.08 9.95 8.11
CA GLU A 196 0.68 11.34 7.89
C GLU A 196 -0.08 11.94 9.08
N PHE A 197 -0.89 11.14 9.79
CA PHE A 197 -1.54 11.56 11.04
C PHE A 197 -0.51 11.91 12.12
N CYS A 198 0.46 11.03 12.36
CA CYS A 198 1.53 11.27 13.35
C CYS A 198 2.36 12.51 13.01
N LYS A 199 2.52 12.83 11.72
CA LYS A 199 3.24 14.04 11.26
C LYS A 199 2.40 15.31 11.30
N GLY A 200 1.12 15.25 11.69
CA GLY A 200 0.20 16.38 11.60
C GLY A 200 -0.06 16.84 10.16
N ARG A 201 0.12 15.95 9.18
CA ARG A 201 -0.03 16.22 7.73
C ARG A 201 -1.22 15.51 7.10
N ALA A 202 -2.05 14.84 7.89
CA ALA A 202 -3.25 14.17 7.41
C ALA A 202 -4.21 15.18 6.76
N GLN A 203 -4.31 15.12 5.44
CA GLN A 203 -5.19 16.00 4.64
C GLN A 203 -6.66 15.54 4.69
N ASP A 204 -6.88 14.23 4.77
CA ASP A 204 -8.20 13.62 4.77
C ASP A 204 -8.42 12.78 6.03
N SER A 205 -9.65 12.86 6.55
CA SER A 205 -10.17 11.90 7.50
C SER A 205 -10.17 10.49 6.89
N PHE A 206 -9.84 9.49 7.70
CA PHE A 206 -9.82 8.09 7.26
C PHE A 206 -10.42 7.18 8.35
N ARG A 207 -10.83 5.98 7.94
CA ARG A 207 -11.27 4.92 8.84
C ARG A 207 -10.49 3.66 8.59
N VAL A 208 -10.18 2.97 9.68
CA VAL A 208 -9.76 1.58 9.67
C VAL A 208 -10.70 0.77 10.55
N ASN A 209 -10.88 -0.50 10.23
CA ASN A 209 -11.48 -1.46 11.14
C ASN A 209 -10.34 -2.26 11.81
N LEU A 210 -10.48 -2.52 13.10
CA LEU A 210 -9.48 -3.22 13.89
C LEU A 210 -10.09 -4.54 14.37
N TYR A 211 -9.43 -5.65 14.04
CA TYR A 211 -9.83 -6.98 14.48
C TYR A 211 -8.65 -7.63 15.18
N LEU A 212 -8.86 -8.08 16.42
CA LEU A 212 -7.86 -8.86 17.14
C LEU A 212 -8.24 -10.33 17.01
N VAL A 213 -7.39 -11.11 16.33
CA VAL A 213 -7.56 -12.56 16.17
C VAL A 213 -6.37 -13.22 16.86
N ASN A 214 -6.63 -13.95 17.95
CA ASN A 214 -5.59 -14.41 18.87
C ASN A 214 -4.70 -13.23 19.31
N ASN A 215 -3.42 -13.24 18.92
CA ASN A 215 -2.45 -12.21 19.25
C ASN A 215 -2.17 -11.25 18.08
N THR A 216 -2.83 -11.42 16.94
CA THR A 216 -2.59 -10.65 15.72
C THR A 216 -3.65 -9.57 15.55
N LEU A 217 -3.22 -8.31 15.49
CA LEU A 217 -4.07 -7.19 15.14
C LEU A 217 -4.17 -7.06 13.61
N ILE A 218 -5.35 -7.29 13.06
CA ILE A 218 -5.66 -7.04 11.65
C ILE A 218 -6.23 -5.63 11.53
N ILE A 219 -5.54 -4.78 10.76
CA ILE A 219 -5.95 -3.42 10.46
C ILE A 219 -6.45 -3.36 9.03
N GLU A 220 -7.76 -3.37 8.88
CA GLU A 220 -8.46 -3.28 7.60
C GLU A 220 -8.70 -1.83 7.20
N ARG A 221 -8.42 -1.52 5.93
CA ARG A 221 -8.73 -0.22 5.35
C ARG A 221 -10.23 -0.14 5.12
N CYS A 222 -10.89 0.88 5.67
CA CYS A 222 -12.28 1.17 5.38
C CYS A 222 -12.38 2.40 4.48
N VAL A 223 -12.98 2.24 3.31
CA VAL A 223 -13.19 3.31 2.34
C VAL A 223 -14.67 3.52 2.08
N ARG A 224 -15.06 4.77 1.82
CA ARG A 224 -16.44 5.13 1.47
C ARG A 224 -16.93 4.36 0.24
N SER A 225 -16.05 4.17 -0.74
CA SER A 225 -16.28 3.40 -1.95
C SER A 225 -14.99 2.66 -2.30
N THR A 226 -15.11 1.37 -2.61
CA THR A 226 -13.98 0.51 -2.99
C THR A 226 -13.56 0.72 -4.44
N THR A 227 -14.37 1.43 -5.23
CA THR A 227 -14.09 1.85 -6.60
C THR A 227 -14.39 3.33 -6.80
N GLU A 228 -13.73 3.94 -7.77
CA GLU A 228 -14.05 5.28 -8.26
C GLU A 228 -14.22 5.27 -9.78
N PHE A 229 -14.90 6.27 -10.33
CA PHE A 229 -15.07 6.41 -11.77
C PHE A 229 -14.37 7.68 -12.24
N LEU A 230 -13.41 7.53 -13.15
CA LEU A 230 -12.69 8.63 -13.77
C LEU A 230 -13.32 8.94 -15.14
N TYR A 231 -13.57 10.22 -15.41
CA TYR A 231 -14.31 10.65 -16.60
C TYR A 231 -13.41 10.95 -17.81
N GLY A 232 -12.09 10.77 -17.71
CA GLY A 232 -11.15 11.05 -18.81
C GLY A 232 -11.06 12.54 -19.21
N SER A 233 -11.64 13.42 -18.40
CA SER A 233 -11.70 14.86 -18.58
C SER A 233 -11.62 15.56 -17.21
N GLY A 234 -11.44 16.89 -17.19
CA GLY A 234 -11.57 17.69 -15.97
C GLY A 234 -10.54 17.41 -14.87
N GLY A 235 -9.28 17.13 -15.22
CA GLY A 235 -8.22 16.89 -14.23
C GLY A 235 -8.01 15.42 -13.83
N SER A 236 -8.54 14.48 -14.62
CA SER A 236 -8.16 13.06 -14.50
C SER A 236 -6.64 12.90 -14.66
N GLY A 237 -6.02 12.08 -13.80
CA GLY A 237 -4.59 11.79 -13.85
C GLY A 237 -4.19 10.96 -15.08
N PHE A 238 -2.92 10.58 -15.16
CA PHE A 238 -2.37 9.76 -16.26
C PHE A 238 -1.68 8.48 -15.74
N GLY A 239 -1.81 8.18 -14.45
CA GLY A 239 -1.00 7.14 -13.79
C GLY A 239 -1.30 5.75 -14.34
N HIS A 240 -2.58 5.37 -14.40
CA HIS A 240 -2.99 4.03 -14.81
C HIS A 240 -2.69 3.79 -16.30
N ASN A 241 -2.96 4.77 -17.16
CA ASN A 241 -2.65 4.64 -18.57
C ASN A 241 -1.14 4.73 -18.84
N PHE A 242 -0.37 5.44 -18.01
CA PHE A 242 1.08 5.42 -18.08
C PHE A 242 1.64 4.05 -17.71
N GLU A 243 1.16 3.43 -16.63
CA GLU A 243 1.52 2.06 -16.24
C GLU A 243 1.22 1.06 -17.37
N LYS A 244 0.02 1.12 -17.98
CA LYS A 244 -0.34 0.27 -19.13
C LYS A 244 0.55 0.49 -20.35
N ALA A 245 0.99 1.73 -20.58
CA ALA A 245 1.89 2.05 -21.68
C ALA A 245 3.34 1.59 -21.40
N ALA A 246 3.76 1.65 -20.13
CA ALA A 246 5.13 1.38 -19.68
C ALA A 246 5.38 -0.06 -19.24
N THR A 247 4.39 -0.94 -19.31
CA THR A 247 4.51 -2.31 -18.81
C THR A 247 3.81 -3.35 -19.67
N ARG A 248 4.24 -4.61 -19.51
CA ARG A 248 3.59 -5.81 -20.04
C ARG A 248 3.47 -6.87 -18.97
N LEU A 249 2.34 -7.56 -18.92
CA LEU A 249 2.18 -8.70 -18.03
C LEU A 249 3.10 -9.85 -18.45
N PRO A 250 3.68 -10.61 -17.49
CA PRO A 250 4.45 -11.81 -17.82
C PRO A 250 3.61 -12.85 -18.59
N PRO A 251 4.24 -13.72 -19.40
CA PRO A 251 3.53 -14.78 -20.09
C PRO A 251 2.72 -15.68 -19.14
N GLY A 252 1.48 -15.99 -19.51
CA GLY A 252 0.52 -16.76 -18.71
C GLY A 252 -0.25 -15.95 -17.67
N LEU A 253 0.04 -14.66 -17.54
CA LEU A 253 -0.65 -13.74 -16.64
C LEU A 253 -1.43 -12.64 -17.38
N GLU A 254 -1.70 -12.81 -18.67
CA GLU A 254 -2.32 -11.80 -19.55
C GLU A 254 -3.70 -11.34 -19.05
N ASN A 255 -4.43 -12.22 -18.35
CA ASN A 255 -5.73 -11.89 -17.75
C ASN A 255 -5.63 -11.35 -16.31
N SER A 256 -4.47 -10.84 -15.90
CA SER A 256 -4.24 -10.28 -14.57
C SER A 256 -4.61 -8.80 -14.48
N LEU A 257 -4.98 -8.36 -13.28
CA LEU A 257 -5.11 -6.97 -12.89
C LEU A 257 -3.88 -6.57 -12.02
N GLY A 258 -4.09 -6.10 -10.79
CA GLY A 258 -2.98 -5.71 -9.91
C GLY A 258 -2.20 -6.89 -9.32
N HIS A 259 -0.88 -6.72 -9.20
CA HIS A 259 0.01 -7.63 -8.48
C HIS A 259 0.17 -7.15 -7.04
N HIS A 260 -0.16 -7.99 -6.07
CA HIS A 260 -0.07 -7.68 -4.64
C HIS A 260 0.96 -8.58 -3.97
N ARG A 261 1.64 -8.04 -2.97
CA ARG A 261 2.61 -8.74 -2.13
C ARG A 261 2.31 -8.48 -0.67
N VAL A 262 2.69 -9.44 0.18
CA VAL A 262 2.67 -9.30 1.63
C VAL A 262 4.08 -9.56 2.14
N LEU A 263 4.73 -8.51 2.64
CA LEU A 263 6.04 -8.62 3.28
C LEU A 263 5.88 -8.58 4.79
N GLN A 264 6.60 -9.48 5.46
CA GLN A 264 6.84 -9.43 6.89
C GLN A 264 8.13 -8.68 7.16
N TYR A 265 8.11 -7.73 8.08
CA TYR A 265 9.30 -7.06 8.59
C TYR A 265 9.04 -6.50 9.99
N ASP A 266 10.11 -6.25 10.75
CA ASP A 266 10.02 -5.64 12.06
C ASP A 266 9.83 -4.12 11.94
N PHE A 267 8.85 -3.57 12.66
CA PHE A 267 8.55 -2.14 12.69
C PHE A 267 8.25 -1.70 14.11
N GLY A 268 9.16 -0.93 14.72
CA GLY A 268 8.99 -0.46 16.10
C GLY A 268 8.89 -1.59 17.13
N GLY A 269 9.60 -2.70 16.91
CA GLY A 269 9.57 -3.89 17.76
C GLY A 269 8.37 -4.82 17.53
N LEU A 270 7.49 -4.50 16.57
CA LEU A 270 6.36 -5.34 16.16
C LEU A 270 6.68 -6.06 14.85
N LYS A 271 6.36 -7.35 14.76
CA LYS A 271 6.38 -8.10 13.51
C LYS A 271 5.16 -7.74 12.69
N CYS A 272 5.38 -6.96 11.64
CA CYS A 272 4.32 -6.46 10.77
C CYS A 272 4.30 -7.21 9.45
N ALA A 273 3.14 -7.74 9.06
CA ALA A 273 2.85 -8.19 7.71
C ALA A 273 2.07 -7.12 6.95
N VAL A 274 2.64 -6.63 5.86
CA VAL A 274 2.11 -5.46 5.15
C VAL A 274 1.84 -5.81 3.70
N ARG A 275 0.56 -5.72 3.32
CA ARG A 275 0.10 -5.85 1.94
C ARG A 275 0.35 -4.57 1.14
N PHE A 276 0.86 -4.69 -0.07
CA PHE A 276 0.96 -3.60 -1.03
C PHE A 276 0.87 -4.10 -2.47
N GLU A 277 0.46 -3.19 -3.36
CA GLU A 277 0.50 -3.39 -4.81
C GLU A 277 1.89 -3.05 -5.35
N VAL A 278 2.29 -3.75 -6.40
CA VAL A 278 3.52 -3.51 -7.17
C VAL A 278 3.13 -3.14 -8.60
N ASP A 279 3.55 -1.95 -9.01
CA ASP A 279 3.21 -1.38 -10.32
C ASP A 279 4.00 -2.05 -11.46
N ALA A 280 5.29 -2.32 -11.22
CA ALA A 280 6.18 -2.87 -12.24
C ALA A 280 7.36 -3.69 -11.66
N SER A 281 8.10 -4.31 -12.56
CA SER A 281 9.37 -4.99 -12.29
C SER A 281 10.34 -4.84 -13.45
N TYR A 282 11.64 -4.79 -13.16
CA TYR A 282 12.67 -4.87 -14.19
C TYR A 282 12.78 -6.30 -14.72
N LYS A 283 13.16 -6.43 -16.01
CA LYS A 283 13.49 -7.73 -16.58
C LYS A 283 14.62 -8.35 -15.77
N ASP A 284 14.41 -9.58 -15.34
CA ASP A 284 15.45 -10.36 -14.68
C ASP A 284 16.56 -10.67 -15.71
N PRO A 285 17.81 -10.21 -15.50
CA PRO A 285 18.90 -10.50 -16.41
C PRO A 285 19.16 -12.00 -16.60
N GLU A 286 18.71 -12.87 -15.68
CA GLU A 286 18.85 -14.32 -15.83
C GLU A 286 17.83 -14.97 -16.79
N ILE A 287 16.79 -14.24 -17.21
CA ILE A 287 15.74 -14.74 -18.13
C ILE A 287 16.01 -14.29 -19.57
N ALA A 288 17.00 -13.43 -19.81
CA ALA A 288 17.38 -12.98 -21.14
C ALA A 288 18.23 -14.02 -21.89
N GLY A 289 17.61 -15.14 -22.27
CA GLY A 289 18.07 -15.90 -23.43
C GLY A 289 17.95 -15.05 -24.72
N PRO A 290 18.71 -15.35 -25.78
CA PRO A 290 18.74 -14.52 -26.98
C PRO A 290 17.43 -14.66 -27.76
N THR A 291 16.48 -13.74 -27.54
CA THR A 291 15.28 -13.66 -28.39
C THR A 291 15.59 -12.77 -29.58
N GLU A 292 15.78 -13.38 -30.76
CA GLU A 292 15.78 -12.69 -32.04
C GLU A 292 14.51 -11.86 -32.20
N ARG A 293 14.67 -10.61 -32.63
CA ARG A 293 13.55 -9.72 -32.97
C ARG A 293 12.90 -10.22 -34.25
N GLN A 294 11.69 -10.75 -34.16
CA GLN A 294 10.76 -10.76 -35.29
C GLN A 294 9.72 -9.67 -35.06
N SER A 295 9.68 -8.70 -35.97
CA SER A 295 8.69 -7.63 -36.03
C SER A 295 7.29 -8.21 -36.30
N PRO A 296 6.24 -7.82 -35.56
CA PRO A 296 4.89 -8.28 -35.87
C PRO A 296 4.36 -7.58 -37.14
N THR A 297 3.83 -8.39 -38.06
CA THR A 297 3.08 -7.95 -39.24
C THR A 297 1.69 -7.46 -38.86
N VAL A 298 1.14 -6.58 -39.69
CA VAL A 298 -0.09 -5.80 -39.52
C VAL A 298 -1.41 -6.59 -39.38
N GLU A 299 -1.38 -7.92 -39.34
CA GLU A 299 -2.58 -8.76 -39.26
C GLU A 299 -3.05 -9.04 -37.81
N ALA A 300 -2.20 -8.82 -36.80
CA ALA A 300 -2.54 -9.05 -35.38
C ALA A 300 -3.43 -7.94 -34.74
N LEU A 301 -3.77 -6.89 -35.49
CA LEU A 301 -4.60 -5.78 -34.97
C LEU A 301 -6.11 -6.07 -35.02
N GLY A 302 -6.54 -7.13 -35.72
CA GLY A 302 -7.96 -7.48 -35.89
C GLY A 302 -8.54 -8.32 -34.74
N GLU A 303 -7.76 -9.25 -34.18
CA GLU A 303 -8.26 -10.21 -33.18
C GLU A 303 -8.47 -9.58 -31.79
N GLY A 304 -7.77 -8.49 -31.48
CA GLY A 304 -7.92 -7.77 -30.19
C GLY A 304 -9.21 -6.96 -30.04
N ILE A 305 -9.91 -6.67 -31.15
CA ILE A 305 -11.15 -5.87 -31.13
C ILE A 305 -12.38 -6.76 -30.87
N GLU A 306 -12.39 -8.00 -31.37
CA GLU A 306 -13.49 -8.94 -31.12
C GLU A 306 -13.51 -9.39 -29.65
N SER A 307 -12.35 -9.59 -29.02
CA SER A 307 -12.28 -9.93 -27.59
C SER A 307 -12.81 -8.82 -26.67
N LEU A 308 -12.79 -7.55 -27.10
CA LEU A 308 -13.37 -6.41 -26.37
C LEU A 308 -14.89 -6.30 -26.57
N ALA A 309 -15.41 -6.73 -27.71
CA ALA A 309 -16.85 -6.74 -28.00
C ALA A 309 -17.56 -7.90 -27.27
N THR A 310 -16.93 -9.07 -27.14
CA THR A 310 -17.46 -10.19 -26.35
C THR A 310 -17.53 -9.86 -24.85
N GLY A 311 -16.57 -9.07 -24.35
CA GLY A 311 -16.55 -8.59 -22.97
C GLY A 311 -17.64 -7.56 -22.63
N LEU A 312 -18.21 -6.88 -23.63
CA LEU A 312 -19.29 -5.91 -23.44
C LEU A 312 -20.69 -6.52 -23.59
N SER A 313 -20.82 -7.66 -24.28
CA SER A 313 -22.10 -8.34 -24.54
C SER A 313 -22.55 -9.30 -23.42
N THR A 314 -21.74 -9.52 -22.38
CA THR A 314 -22.07 -10.43 -21.26
C THR A 314 -22.73 -9.75 -20.06
N MET A 315 -23.09 -8.47 -20.14
CA MET A 315 -24.03 -7.85 -19.19
C MET A 315 -25.48 -8.18 -19.56
N VAL A 316 -25.86 -9.45 -19.45
CA VAL A 316 -27.27 -9.84 -19.33
C VAL A 316 -27.52 -10.11 -17.85
N MET A 317 -28.30 -9.23 -17.21
CA MET A 317 -28.88 -9.50 -15.90
C MET A 317 -29.84 -10.69 -16.06
N SER A 318 -29.40 -11.88 -15.62
CA SER A 318 -30.29 -13.03 -15.47
C SER A 318 -30.73 -13.08 -14.02
N ASP A 319 -32.02 -12.84 -13.81
CA ASP A 319 -32.76 -13.14 -12.59
C ASP A 319 -33.08 -14.64 -12.61
N ASP A 320 -32.40 -15.43 -11.76
CA ASP A 320 -32.82 -16.79 -11.46
C ASP A 320 -32.37 -17.21 -10.05
N GLY A 321 -33.31 -17.11 -9.11
CA GLY A 321 -33.88 -18.29 -8.43
C GLY A 321 -33.01 -19.25 -7.62
N GLY A 322 -31.70 -19.04 -7.45
CA GLY A 322 -30.82 -19.94 -6.68
C GLY A 322 -29.76 -19.19 -5.89
N GLY A 323 -29.88 -19.18 -4.56
CA GLY A 323 -28.98 -18.46 -3.67
C GLY A 323 -27.50 -18.81 -3.90
N PRO A 324 -26.61 -17.82 -4.16
CA PRO A 324 -25.19 -18.08 -4.35
C PRO A 324 -24.52 -18.34 -3.01
N THR A 325 -23.68 -19.38 -2.92
CA THR A 325 -22.67 -19.51 -1.87
C THR A 325 -21.71 -18.33 -1.92
N ILE A 326 -21.95 -17.35 -1.05
CA ILE A 326 -21.06 -16.24 -0.67
C ILE A 326 -19.79 -16.86 -0.04
N GLY A 327 -18.53 -16.50 -0.32
CA GLY A 327 -17.94 -15.44 -1.14
C GLY A 327 -16.41 -15.51 -1.05
N SER A 328 -15.82 -16.69 -1.30
CA SER A 328 -14.37 -16.94 -1.22
C SER A 328 -13.69 -16.82 -2.59
N ALA A 329 -12.45 -16.33 -2.63
CA ALA A 329 -11.69 -16.30 -3.88
C ALA A 329 -11.07 -17.67 -4.21
N ASN A 330 -11.12 -18.05 -5.49
CA ASN A 330 -10.43 -19.23 -5.99
C ASN A 330 -8.93 -18.95 -6.20
N THR A 331 -8.05 -19.80 -5.67
CA THR A 331 -6.60 -19.71 -5.88
C THR A 331 -6.14 -20.61 -7.02
N ILE A 332 -5.41 -20.06 -7.98
CA ILE A 332 -4.89 -20.77 -9.15
C ILE A 332 -3.36 -20.68 -9.13
N ARG A 333 -2.66 -21.82 -9.19
CA ARG A 333 -1.19 -21.84 -9.32
C ARG A 333 -0.79 -21.31 -10.70
N CYS A 334 -0.27 -20.08 -10.76
CA CYS A 334 0.20 -19.45 -11.99
C CYS A 334 1.19 -18.31 -11.67
N GLY A 335 2.14 -18.09 -12.59
CA GLY A 335 3.22 -17.14 -12.43
C GLY A 335 4.41 -17.71 -11.64
N LYS A 336 5.58 -17.10 -11.84
CA LYS A 336 6.83 -17.50 -11.16
C LYS A 336 7.15 -16.64 -9.93
N GLY A 337 6.31 -15.65 -9.64
CA GLY A 337 6.60 -14.60 -8.67
C GLY A 337 7.53 -13.53 -9.25
N THR A 338 7.84 -12.54 -8.42
CA THR A 338 8.73 -11.44 -8.78
C THR A 338 9.74 -11.21 -7.66
N ALA A 339 11.03 -11.20 -7.99
CA ALA A 339 12.08 -10.92 -7.03
C ALA A 339 11.86 -9.57 -6.35
N GLN A 340 12.06 -9.46 -5.04
CA GLN A 340 11.88 -8.18 -4.34
C GLN A 340 12.88 -7.12 -4.80
N THR A 341 14.06 -7.52 -5.30
CA THR A 341 15.08 -6.62 -5.83
C THR A 341 14.74 -6.03 -7.20
N SER A 342 13.77 -6.61 -7.92
CA SER A 342 13.40 -6.14 -9.27
C SER A 342 12.13 -5.29 -9.29
N VAL A 343 11.37 -5.20 -8.20
CA VAL A 343 10.12 -4.41 -8.20
C VAL A 343 10.37 -2.92 -8.32
N ALA A 344 9.42 -2.22 -8.94
CA ALA A 344 9.44 -0.78 -9.13
C ALA A 344 8.04 -0.19 -8.91
N GLU A 345 8.01 1.05 -8.39
CA GLU A 345 6.82 1.89 -8.33
C GLU A 345 6.85 2.85 -9.53
N LEU A 346 5.73 3.00 -10.23
CA LEU A 346 5.60 3.95 -11.33
C LEU A 346 4.80 5.16 -10.87
N LYS A 347 5.24 6.35 -11.29
CA LYS A 347 4.59 7.61 -10.95
C LYS A 347 4.61 8.57 -12.13
N SER A 348 3.44 9.15 -12.42
CA SER A 348 3.29 10.27 -13.35
C SER A 348 3.13 11.57 -12.55
N ILE A 349 3.94 12.59 -12.86
CA ILE A 349 3.84 13.92 -12.25
C ILE A 349 3.83 14.99 -13.33
N GLN A 350 3.01 16.03 -13.13
CA GLN A 350 3.07 17.23 -13.96
C GLN A 350 4.17 18.15 -13.42
N ILE A 351 5.14 18.49 -14.26
CA ILE A 351 6.23 19.42 -13.90
C ILE A 351 5.86 20.81 -14.42
N THR A 352 5.59 21.75 -13.52
CA THR A 352 5.43 23.16 -13.86
C THR A 352 6.79 23.84 -13.88
N VAL A 353 7.31 24.17 -15.06
CA VAL A 353 8.54 24.95 -15.18
C VAL A 353 8.18 26.42 -15.06
N GLN A 354 8.54 27.07 -13.93
CA GLN A 354 8.47 28.52 -13.82
C GLN A 354 9.52 29.14 -14.74
N SER A 355 9.10 29.76 -15.84
CA SER A 355 9.98 30.57 -16.66
C SER A 355 10.36 31.84 -15.89
N GLN A 356 11.62 31.95 -15.47
CA GLN A 356 12.16 33.24 -15.01
C GLN A 356 12.13 34.21 -16.18
N SER A 357 11.30 35.26 -16.08
CA SER A 357 11.36 36.39 -17.00
C SER A 357 12.70 37.09 -16.82
N ARG A 358 13.54 37.06 -17.86
CA ARG A 358 14.72 37.92 -17.94
C ARG A 358 14.22 39.37 -18.03
N HIS A 359 14.18 40.08 -16.90
CA HIS A 359 14.13 41.54 -16.91
C HIS A 359 15.45 42.02 -17.52
N GLY A 360 15.39 42.46 -18.78
CA GLY A 360 16.46 43.19 -19.44
C GLY A 360 16.60 44.55 -18.79
N SER A 361 17.54 44.67 -17.85
CA SER A 361 18.05 45.95 -17.39
C SER A 361 18.75 46.65 -18.55
N ARG A 362 18.09 47.65 -19.14
CA ARG A 362 18.71 48.65 -20.02
C ARG A 362 19.74 49.43 -19.20
N SER A 363 21.01 49.17 -19.45
CA SER A 363 22.12 50.03 -19.02
C SER A 363 22.12 51.32 -19.84
N SER A 364 21.83 52.44 -19.21
CA SER A 364 22.15 53.77 -19.72
C SER A 364 23.68 53.95 -19.69
N GLY A 365 24.32 53.77 -20.83
CA GLY A 365 25.72 54.11 -21.06
C GLY A 365 25.81 55.50 -21.69
N LEU A 366 26.41 56.42 -20.96
CA LEU A 366 26.94 57.69 -21.43
C LEU A 366 27.94 57.44 -22.57
N ASP A 367 27.83 58.21 -23.66
CA ASP A 367 29.00 58.52 -24.47
C ASP A 367 28.93 59.99 -24.89
N GLY A 368 30.04 60.68 -24.75
CA GLY A 368 30.24 62.05 -25.17
C GLY A 368 31.58 62.15 -25.86
N ARG A 369 31.59 62.77 -27.05
CA ARG A 369 32.65 63.67 -27.51
C ARG A 369 32.34 64.28 -28.89
N ASP A 370 32.49 65.60 -28.92
CA ASP A 370 33.16 66.42 -29.94
C ASP A 370 33.05 66.01 -31.42
N THR A 371 32.25 66.75 -32.20
CA THR A 371 32.71 67.86 -33.08
C THR A 371 31.52 68.69 -33.55
#